data_AF-A0A4P8XUZ3-F1
#
_entry.id   AF-A0A4P8XUZ3-F1
#
_cell.length_a   1.000
_cell.length_b   1.000
_cell.length_c   1.000
_cell.angle_alpha   90.00
_cell.angle_beta   90.00
_cell.angle_gamma   90.00
#
_symmetry.space_group_name_H-M   'P 1'
#
loop_
_entity.id
_entity.type
_entity.pdbx_description
1 polymer ?
#
loop_
_entity_poly.entity_id
_entity_poly.type
_entity_poly.pdbx_seq_one_letter_code
_entity_poly.pdbx_strand_id
1 'polypeptide(L)' 'MANEMKKQQIPTMFEEYGDIVSIQDVMKMLGVGRSAVYSMLQEGTLRSVRIGRKYIIPKQSVIDVLFP' A
#
# COMPACT_ATOMS: atom_id res chain seq x y z
N MET A 1 6.27 9.44 23.37
CA MET A 1 4.91 9.04 23.76
C MET A 1 3.93 9.07 22.58
N ALA A 2 3.74 10.17 21.83
CA ALA A 2 2.84 10.19 20.67
C ALA A 2 3.24 9.25 19.50
N ASN A 3 4.54 8.93 19.38
CA ASN A 3 5.08 8.12 18.28
C ASN A 3 4.89 6.59 18.48
N GLU A 4 4.62 6.14 19.70
CA GLU A 4 4.45 4.70 20.02
C GLU A 4 3.00 4.26 19.85
N MET A 5 2.04 5.16 20.06
CA MET A 5 0.60 4.86 19.95
C MET A 5 0.14 4.68 18.50
N LYS A 6 0.82 5.29 17.51
CA LYS A 6 0.49 5.11 16.08
C LYS A 6 0.79 3.70 15.58
N LYS A 7 1.82 3.04 16.12
CA LYS A 7 2.30 1.74 15.59
C LYS A 7 1.32 0.58 15.81
N GLN A 8 0.43 0.69 16.80
CA GLN A 8 -0.51 -0.39 17.16
C GLN A 8 -1.91 -0.23 16.58
N GLN A 9 -2.34 0.98 16.19
CA GLN A 9 -3.68 1.20 15.60
C GLN A 9 -3.69 1.02 14.07
N ILE A 10 -2.56 1.22 13.39
CA ILE A 10 -2.47 1.13 11.92
C ILE A 10 -2.81 -0.27 11.35
N PRO A 11 -2.44 -1.41 11.98
CA PRO A 11 -2.84 -2.73 11.50
C PRO A 11 -4.36 -2.86 11.39
N THR A 12 -5.09 -2.33 12.39
CA THR A 12 -6.54 -2.57 12.54
C THR A 12 -7.38 -2.05 11.38
N MET A 13 -6.95 -0.95 10.73
CA MET A 13 -7.68 -0.30 9.63
C MET A 13 -7.59 -1.09 8.32
N PHE A 14 -6.60 -1.99 8.20
CA PHE A 14 -6.31 -2.74 6.97
C PHE A 14 -6.28 -4.26 7.22
N GLU A 15 -6.94 -4.75 8.28
CA GLU A 15 -6.99 -6.19 8.61
C GLU A 15 -7.74 -7.01 7.57
N GLU A 16 -8.73 -6.41 6.89
CA GLU A 16 -9.50 -7.05 5.81
C GLU A 16 -8.68 -7.34 4.54
N TYR A 17 -7.51 -6.71 4.41
CA TYR A 17 -6.63 -6.91 3.26
C TYR A 17 -5.57 -7.98 3.55
N GLY A 18 -5.37 -8.88 2.59
CA GLY A 18 -4.27 -9.84 2.63
C GLY A 18 -2.89 -9.17 2.60
N ASP A 19 -1.83 -9.95 2.85
CA ASP A 19 -0.45 -9.43 2.88
C ASP A 19 0.03 -8.94 1.52
N ILE A 20 -0.54 -9.47 0.43
CA ILE A 20 -0.37 -9.00 -0.93
C ILE A 20 -1.70 -8.41 -1.40
N VAL A 21 -1.65 -7.19 -1.91
CA VAL A 21 -2.84 -6.44 -2.32
C VAL A 21 -2.88 -6.25 -3.83
N SER A 22 -4.09 -6.22 -4.38
CA SER A 22 -4.31 -5.91 -5.79
C SER A 22 -4.28 -4.39 -6.02
N ILE A 23 -4.20 -3.98 -7.28
CA ILE A 23 -4.34 -2.56 -7.64
C ILE A 23 -5.69 -1.99 -7.16
N GLN A 24 -6.75 -2.81 -7.17
CA GLN A 24 -8.08 -2.38 -6.72
C GLN A 24 -8.10 -2.14 -5.21
N ASP A 25 -7.37 -2.96 -4.46
CA ASP A 25 -7.23 -2.78 -3.01
C ASP A 25 -6.40 -1.52 -2.70
N VAL A 26 -5.28 -1.31 -3.41
CA VAL A 26 -4.49 -0.07 -3.28
C VAL A 26 -5.33 1.17 -3.56
N MET A 27 -6.18 1.15 -4.59
CA MET A 27 -7.09 2.25 -4.90
C MET A 27 -8.05 2.54 -3.75
N LYS A 28 -8.60 1.50 -3.09
CA LYS A 28 -9.49 1.66 -1.93
C LYS A 28 -8.73 2.16 -0.70
N MET A 29 -7.54 1.59 -0.43
CA MET A 29 -6.70 1.92 0.71
C MET A 29 -6.20 3.37 0.66
N LEU A 30 -5.87 3.88 -0.53
CA LEU A 30 -5.33 5.24 -0.72
C LEU A 30 -6.36 6.27 -1.19
N GLY A 31 -7.54 5.83 -1.65
CA GLY A 31 -8.56 6.72 -2.23
C GLY A 31 -8.16 7.33 -3.58
N VAL A 32 -7.31 6.66 -4.35
CA VAL A 32 -6.78 7.17 -5.63
C VAL A 32 -7.23 6.35 -6.84
N GLY A 33 -7.16 6.97 -8.02
CA GLY A 33 -7.47 6.32 -9.29
C GLY A 33 -6.39 5.33 -9.75
N ARG A 34 -6.76 4.46 -10.70
CA ARG A 34 -5.87 3.44 -11.29
C ARG A 34 -4.60 4.02 -11.91
N SER A 35 -4.72 5.16 -12.59
CA SER A 35 -3.57 5.85 -13.22
C SER A 35 -2.54 6.26 -12.17
N ALA A 36 -2.99 6.85 -11.05
CA ALA A 36 -2.11 7.25 -9.95
C ALA A 36 -1.39 6.04 -9.35
N VAL A 37 -2.08 4.91 -9.14
CA VAL A 37 -1.42 3.68 -8.65
C VAL A 37 -0.32 3.22 -9.62
N TYR A 38 -0.59 3.22 -10.93
CA TYR A 38 0.43 2.85 -11.91
C TYR A 38 1.60 3.83 -11.97
N SER A 39 1.35 5.13 -11.84
CA SER A 39 2.41 6.14 -11.72
C SER A 39 3.29 5.85 -10.50
N MET A 40 2.71 5.61 -9.32
CA MET A 40 3.47 5.29 -8.11
C MET A 40 4.29 4.00 -8.25
N LEU A 41 3.77 2.99 -8.96
CA LEU A 41 4.50 1.75 -9.23
C LEU A 41 5.67 1.97 -10.21
N GLN A 42 5.49 2.82 -11.21
CA GLN A 42 6.52 3.16 -12.20
C GLN A 42 7.61 4.06 -11.62
N GLU A 43 7.21 5.03 -10.79
CA GLU A 43 8.10 5.97 -10.10
C GLU A 43 8.80 5.33 -8.90
N GLY A 44 8.32 4.17 -8.42
CA GLY A 44 8.88 3.46 -7.26
C GLY A 44 8.44 4.02 -5.90
N THR A 45 7.57 5.03 -5.88
CA THR A 45 6.94 5.59 -4.67
C THR A 45 6.07 4.55 -3.97
N LEU A 46 5.44 3.64 -4.71
CA LEU A 46 4.80 2.44 -4.16
C LEU A 46 5.72 1.23 -4.36
N ARG A 47 6.36 0.78 -3.28
CA ARG A 47 7.26 -0.37 -3.32
C ARG A 47 6.52 -1.63 -3.77
N SER A 48 7.11 -2.34 -4.73
CA SER A 48 6.55 -3.56 -5.31
C SER A 48 7.63 -4.42 -5.95
N VAL A 49 7.32 -5.69 -6.20
CA VAL A 49 8.14 -6.60 -6.99
C VAL A 49 7.44 -6.90 -8.30
N ARG A 50 8.14 -6.77 -9.43
CA ARG A 50 7.57 -7.08 -10.74
C ARG A 50 7.96 -8.49 -11.16
N ILE A 51 6.95 -9.36 -11.33
CA ILE A 51 7.12 -10.73 -11.83
C ILE A 51 6.42 -10.85 -13.18
N GLY A 52 7.22 -10.89 -14.25
CA GLY A 52 6.72 -10.80 -15.61
C GLY A 52 5.91 -9.53 -15.83
N ARG A 53 4.61 -9.69 -16.11
CA ARG A 53 3.69 -8.56 -16.35
C ARG A 53 2.97 -8.07 -15.09
N LYS A 54 3.08 -8.77 -13.96
CA LYS A 54 2.33 -8.49 -12.73
C LYS A 54 3.18 -7.73 -11.72
N TYR A 55 2.52 -6.85 -10.96
CA TYR A 55 3.09 -6.26 -9.75
C TYR A 55 2.63 -7.07 -8.55
N ILE A 56 3.57 -7.38 -7.65
CA ILE A 56 3.35 -7.93 -6.33
C ILE A 56 3.53 -6.77 -5.36
N ILE A 57 2.43 -6.36 -4.72
CA ILE A 57 2.38 -5.17 -3.86
C ILE A 57 2.13 -5.66 -2.43
N PRO A 58 3.12 -5.57 -1.53
CA PRO A 58 2.90 -5.86 -0.13
C PRO A 58 1.96 -4.82 0.50
N LYS A 59 1.01 -5.24 1.33
CA LYS A 59 0.14 -4.35 2.11
C LYS A 59 0.95 -3.29 2.87
N GLN A 60 2.07 -3.70 3.47
CA GLN A 60 2.96 -2.79 4.19
C GLN A 60 3.45 -1.65 3.30
N SER A 61 3.75 -1.91 2.02
CA SER A 61 4.21 -0.88 1.09
C SER A 61 3.16 0.21 0.84
N VAL A 62 1.86 -0.11 0.96
CA VAL A 62 0.78 0.88 0.89
C VAL A 62 0.68 1.67 2.19
N ILE A 63 0.84 1.00 3.33
CA ILE A 63 0.84 1.63 4.65
C ILE A 63 1.98 2.64 4.76
N ASP A 64 3.17 2.30 4.26
CA ASP A 64 4.34 3.18 4.28
C ASP A 64 4.13 4.46 3.45
N VAL A 65 3.26 4.43 2.43
CA VAL A 65 2.89 5.64 1.66
C VAL A 65 2.08 6.61 2.52
N LEU A 66 1.22 6.11 3.41
CA LEU A 66 0.41 6.94 4.31
C LEU A 66 1.19 7.42 5.54
N PHE A 67 2.17 6.62 5.97
CA PHE A 67 2.96 6.83 7.18
C PHE A 67 4.45 6.58 6.89
N PRO A 68 5.14 7.53 6.22
CA PRO A 68 6.55 7.40 5.85
C PRO A 68 7.51 7.41 7.04
#